data_AF-A0A383BDN0-F1
#
_entry.id   AF-A0A383BDN0-F1
#
_cell.length_a   1.000
_cell.length_b   1.000
_cell.length_c   1.000
_cell.angle_alpha   90.00
_cell.angle_beta   90.00
_cell.angle_gamma   90.00
#
_symmetry.space_group_name_H-M   'P 1'
#
loop_
_entity.id
_entity.type
_entity.pdbx_description
1 polymer ?
#
loop_
_entity_poly.entity_id
_entity_poly.type
_entity_poly.pdbx_seq_one_letter_code
_entity_poly.pdbx_strand_id
1 'polypeptide(L)' 'WPGVANYGVRPTFGTEDAPVLETHLFGDVTEIKAGDDVRVQFHFFLREERKFDSAEALREQIAKDKKSARQALPA' A
#
# COMPACT_ATOMS: atom_id res chain seq x y z
N TRP A 1 -7.00 9.52 7.53
CA TRP A 1 -5.53 9.49 7.59
C TRP A 1 -4.94 9.39 6.19
N PRO A 2 -3.85 10.13 5.88
CA PRO A 2 -3.12 9.95 4.63
C PRO A 2 -2.32 8.64 4.65
N GLY A 3 -2.14 8.02 3.49
CA GLY A 3 -1.42 6.75 3.40
C GLY A 3 -1.12 6.36 1.97
N VAL A 4 -0.54 5.18 1.81
CA VAL A 4 -0.36 4.50 0.51
C VAL A 4 -0.98 3.12 0.60
N ALA A 5 -1.63 2.69 -0.48
CA ALA A 5 -2.26 1.39 -0.55
C ALA A 5 -1.72 0.58 -1.73
N ASN A 6 -1.63 -0.72 -1.55
CA ASN A 6 -1.45 -1.70 -2.60
C ASN A 6 -2.75 -2.50 -2.73
N TYR A 7 -3.27 -2.59 -3.94
CA TYR A 7 -4.43 -3.42 -4.27
C TYR A 7 -4.00 -4.39 -5.35
N GLY A 8 -3.97 -5.67 -5.02
CA GLY A 8 -3.21 -6.63 -5.82
C GLY A 8 -3.35 -8.07 -5.38
N VAL A 9 -2.85 -8.98 -6.22
CA VAL A 9 -2.76 -10.41 -5.88
C VAL A 9 -1.39 -10.72 -5.29
N ARG A 10 -1.31 -11.74 -4.42
CA ARG A 10 -0.04 -12.18 -3.81
C ARG A 10 0.48 -13.43 -4.53
N PRO A 11 1.11 -13.33 -5.71
CA PRO A 11 1.56 -14.49 -6.46
C PRO A 11 2.64 -15.31 -5.72
N THR A 12 3.34 -14.68 -4.77
CA THR A 12 4.47 -15.28 -4.04
C THR A 12 4.06 -16.18 -2.86
N PHE A 13 2.82 -16.11 -2.37
CA PHE A 13 2.38 -16.82 -1.15
C PHE A 13 1.30 -17.91 -1.38
N GLY A 14 1.09 -18.32 -2.63
CA GLY A 14 0.37 -19.57 -2.94
C GLY A 14 -1.14 -19.57 -2.67
N THR A 15 -1.79 -18.41 -2.65
CA THR A 15 -3.26 -18.31 -2.59
C THR A 15 -3.73 -17.22 -3.56
N GLU A 16 -4.36 -17.62 -4.66
CA GLU A 16 -5.16 -16.74 -5.53
C GLU A 16 -6.59 -17.31 -5.50
N ASP A 17 -7.62 -16.50 -5.26
CA ASP A 17 -8.40 -15.94 -6.38
C ASP A 17 -8.88 -14.48 -6.19
N ALA A 18 -8.50 -13.79 -5.10
CA ALA A 18 -9.02 -12.45 -4.82
C ALA A 18 -7.92 -11.42 -4.54
N PRO A 19 -8.01 -10.20 -5.12
CA PRO A 19 -7.10 -9.12 -4.78
C PRO A 19 -7.27 -8.69 -3.33
N VAL A 20 -6.16 -8.39 -2.67
CA VAL A 20 -6.11 -7.90 -1.29
C VAL A 20 -5.81 -6.41 -1.31
N LEU A 21 -6.49 -5.65 -0.45
CA LEU A 21 -6.19 -4.25 -0.20
C LEU A 21 -5.34 -4.11 1.07
N GLU A 22 -4.10 -3.67 0.91
CA GLU A 22 -3.17 -3.43 2.01
C GLU A 22 -2.82 -1.95 2.07
N THR A 23 -3.07 -1.32 3.21
CA THR A 23 -2.84 0.12 3.39
C THR A 23 -1.80 0.37 4.47
N HIS A 24 -0.83 1.21 4.16
CA HIS A 24 0.12 1.78 5.12
C HIS A 24 -0.25 3.24 5.39
N LEU A 25 -0.77 3.51 6.58
CA LEU A 25 -1.06 4.87 7.03
C LEU A 25 0.22 5.61 7.39
N PHE A 26 0.26 6.90 7.10
CA PHE A 26 1.36 7.76 7.48
C PHE A 26 1.16 8.32 8.90
N GLY A 27 2.23 8.25 9.70
CA GLY A 27 2.22 8.68 11.10
C GLY A 27 1.99 7.52 12.07
N ASP A 28 2.03 7.82 13.37
CA ASP A 28 1.84 6.84 14.43
C ASP A 28 0.35 6.67 14.74
N VAL A 29 -0.34 5.89 13.91
CA VAL A 29 -1.76 5.58 14.10
C VAL A 29 -1.91 4.37 15.02
N THR A 30 -2.44 4.57 16.22
CA THR A 30 -2.62 3.52 17.25
C THR A 30 -4.08 3.20 17.55
N GLU A 31 -5.01 3.89 16.90
CA GLU A 31 -6.44 3.86 17.20
C GLU A 31 -7.18 2.71 16.49
N ILE A 32 -6.63 2.19 15.39
CA ILE A 32 -7.24 1.15 14.55
C ILE A 32 -6.86 -0.24 15.07
N LYS A 33 -7.84 -1.12 15.24
CA LYS A 33 -7.70 -2.48 15.75
C LYS A 33 -8.23 -3.50 14.76
N ALA A 34 -7.82 -4.75 14.96
CA ALA A 34 -8.36 -5.86 14.18
C ALA A 34 -9.87 -6.00 14.43
N GLY A 35 -10.64 -6.11 13.35
CA GLY A 35 -12.11 -6.17 13.38
C GLY A 35 -12.82 -4.82 13.21
N ASP A 36 -12.09 -3.70 13.20
CA ASP A 36 -12.68 -2.40 12.92
C ASP A 36 -13.05 -2.26 11.43
N ASP A 37 -14.21 -1.67 11.17
CA ASP A 37 -14.61 -1.28 9.82
C ASP A 37 -13.82 -0.06 9.36
N VAL A 38 -13.05 -0.21 8.29
CA VAL A 38 -12.24 0.87 7.71
C VAL A 38 -12.76 1.25 6.32
N ARG A 39 -12.82 2.56 6.05
CA ARG A 39 -13.13 3.09 4.72
C ARG A 39 -11.86 3.64 4.07
N VAL A 40 -11.55 3.14 2.87
CA VAL A 40 -10.44 3.61 2.06
C VAL A 40 -10.97 4.39 0.86
N GLN A 41 -10.38 5.55 0.59
CA GLN A 41 -10.63 6.35 -0.60
C GLN A 41 -9.33 6.49 -1.39
N PHE A 42 -9.32 6.04 -2.64
CA PHE A 42 -8.18 6.23 -3.53
C PHE A 42 -8.21 7.63 -4.12
N HIS A 43 -7.14 8.39 -3.91
CA HIS A 43 -6.98 9.74 -4.47
C HIS A 43 -6.19 9.74 -5.78
N PHE A 44 -5.09 8.97 -5.82
CA PHE A 44 -4.18 8.93 -6.96
C PHE A 44 -3.67 7.51 -7.19
N PHE A 45 -3.57 7.12 -8.46
CA PHE A 45 -2.87 5.91 -8.86
C PHE A 45 -1.38 6.23 -9.07
N LEU A 46 -0.49 5.47 -8.42
CA LEU A 46 0.96 5.72 -8.50
C LEU A 46 1.64 4.86 -9.57
N ARG A 47 1.32 3.57 -9.65
CA ARG A 47 1.90 2.62 -10.59
C ARG A 47 1.14 1.29 -10.58
N GLU A 48 1.32 0.52 -11.65
CA GLU A 48 0.91 -0.88 -11.72
C GLU A 48 1.75 -1.77 -10.78
N GLU A 49 1.25 -2.98 -10.54
CA GLU A 49 1.98 -4.03 -9.86
C GLU A 49 3.21 -4.44 -10.67
N ARG A 50 4.29 -4.80 -9.98
CA ARG A 50 5.52 -5.23 -10.64
C ARG A 50 6.21 -6.30 -9.81
N LYS A 51 6.85 -7.23 -10.50
CA LYS A 51 7.78 -8.17 -9.88
C LYS A 51 9.09 -7.45 -9.56
N PHE A 52 9.76 -7.93 -8.53
CA PHE A 52 11.09 -7.45 -8.12
C PHE A 52 12.03 -8.63 -8.03
N ASP A 53 13.27 -8.40 -8.46
CA ASP A 53 14.30 -9.45 -8.49
C ASP A 53 14.91 -9.71 -7.10
N SER A 54 14.64 -8.83 -6.12
CA SER A 54 15.09 -8.99 -4.73
C SER A 54 14.18 -8.28 -3.72
N ALA A 55 14.32 -8.66 -2.45
CA ALA A 55 13.63 -8.00 -1.34
C ALA A 55 14.10 -6.55 -1.15
N GLU A 56 15.37 -6.28 -1.42
CA GLU A 56 15.97 -4.95 -1.38
C GLU A 56 15.34 -4.03 -2.44
N ALA A 57 15.21 -4.51 -3.68
CA ALA A 57 14.55 -3.76 -4.76
C ALA A 57 13.07 -3.44 -4.43
N LEU A 58 12.36 -4.41 -3.83
CA LEU A 58 11.00 -4.18 -3.34
C LEU A 58 10.96 -3.10 -2.25
N ARG A 59 11.85 -3.16 -1.26
CA ARG A 59 11.92 -2.16 -0.18
C ARG A 59 12.21 -0.76 -0.70
N GLU A 60 13.15 -0.62 -1.64
CA GLU A 60 13.46 0.65 -2.28
C GLU A 60 12.26 1.22 -3.03
N GLN A 61 11.53 0.39 -3.78
CA GLN A 61 10.33 0.85 -4.48
C GLN A 61 9.23 1.26 -3.50
N ILE A 62 9.00 0.50 -2.42
CA ILE A 62 8.04 0.89 -1.38
C ILE A 62 8.40 2.25 -0.77
N ALA A 63 9.69 2.52 -0.52
CA ALA A 63 10.13 3.82 -0.02
C ALA A 63 9.84 4.97 -1.00
N LYS A 64 10.05 4.72 -2.31
CA LYS A 64 9.69 5.69 -3.37
C LYS A 64 8.18 5.92 -3.43
N ASP A 65 7.39 4.86 -3.38
CA ASP A 65 5.92 4.94 -3.43
C ASP A 65 5.37 5.74 -2.24
N LYS A 66 5.89 5.52 -1.03
CA LYS A 66 5.54 6.32 0.16
C LYS A 66 5.88 7.81 -0.02
N LYS A 67 7.04 8.12 -0.60
CA LYS A 67 7.44 9.51 -0.87
C LYS A 67 6.52 10.16 -1.91
N SER A 68 6.25 9.48 -3.02
CA SER A 68 5.35 9.96 -4.07
C SER A 68 3.93 10.17 -3.56
N ALA A 69 3.38 9.24 -2.77
CA ALA A 69 2.07 9.39 -2.15
C ALA A 69 1.98 10.64 -1.26
N ARG A 70 3.01 10.89 -0.42
CA ARG A 70 3.06 12.10 0.44
C ARG A 70 3.10 13.39 -0.36
N GLN A 71 3.70 13.38 -1.55
CA GLN A 71 3.79 14.56 -2.43
C GLN A 71 2.53 14.77 -3.27
N ALA A 72 1.80 13.69 -3.60
CA ALA A 72 0.59 13.76 -4.41
C ALA A 72 -0.63 14.22 -3.59
N LEU A 73 -0.65 13.96 -2.28
CA LEU A 73 -1.76 14.36 -1.44
C LEU A 73 -1.83 15.89 -1.31
N PRO A 74 -3.01 16.49 -1.53
CA PRO A 74 -3.20 17.92 -1.29
C PRO A 74 -2.97 18.27 0.18
N ALA A 75 -2.53 19.51 0.43
CA ALA A 75 -2.32 20.05 1.76
C ALA A 75 -3.62 20.12 2.59
#